data_AF-B8HIE3-F1
#
_entry.id   AF-B8HIE3-F1
#
_cell.length_a   1.000
_cell.length_b   1.000
_cell.length_c   1.000
_cell.angle_alpha   90.00
_cell.angle_beta   90.00
_cell.angle_gamma   90.00
#
_symmetry.space_group_name_H-M   'P 1'
#
loop_
_entity.id
_entity.type
_entity.pdbx_description
1 polymer ?
#
loop_
_entity_poly.entity_id
_entity_poly.type
_entity_poly.pdbx_seq_one_letter_code
_entity_poly.pdbx_strand_id
1 'polypeptide(L)' 'MAEYLPTFDEMRSNAFAMLGDVEDELRSDWRDGTGPSSDQAQALREARQAIAQAKAALDRAAR' A
#
# COMPACT_ATOMS: atom_id res chain seq x y z
N MET A 1 26.74 -9.80 -17.49
CA MET A 1 25.46 -10.17 -16.85
C MET A 1 24.48 -9.11 -17.25
N ALA A 2 23.59 -9.38 -18.21
CA ALA A 2 22.53 -8.42 -18.55
C ALA A 2 21.55 -8.40 -17.37
N GLU A 3 21.49 -7.28 -16.64
CA GLU A 3 20.45 -7.06 -15.65
C GLU A 3 19.11 -6.99 -16.41
N TYR A 4 18.33 -8.06 -16.31
CA TYR A 4 16.93 -8.02 -16.75
C TYR A 4 16.21 -7.06 -15.81
N LEU A 5 16.00 -5.84 -16.27
CA LEU A 5 15.11 -4.91 -15.59
C LEU A 5 13.68 -5.46 -15.73
N PRO A 6 12.93 -5.56 -14.63
CA PRO A 6 11.56 -6.01 -14.68
C PRO A 6 10.75 -5.12 -15.62
N THR A 7 9.84 -5.73 -16.35
CA THR A 7 8.88 -4.99 -17.16
C THR A 7 8.00 -4.11 -16.27
N PHE A 8 7.39 -3.09 -16.87
CA PHE A 8 6.46 -2.23 -16.14
C PHE A 8 5.31 -3.04 -15.51
N ASP A 9 4.81 -4.07 -16.20
CA ASP A 9 3.75 -4.94 -15.67
C ASP A 9 4.21 -5.78 -14.47
N GLU A 10 5.44 -6.29 -14.49
CA GLU A 10 6.02 -6.99 -13.34
C GLU A 10 6.22 -6.05 -12.16
N MET A 11 6.76 -4.84 -12.39
CA MET A 11 6.90 -3.82 -11.35
C MET A 11 5.54 -3.41 -10.77
N ARG A 12 4.52 -3.22 -11.63
CA ARG A 12 3.15 -2.90 -11.23
C ARG A 12 2.57 -4.02 -10.37
N SER A 13 2.67 -5.27 -10.82
CA SER A 13 2.16 -6.42 -10.07
C SER A 13 2.82 -6.53 -8.69
N ASN A 14 4.15 -6.38 -8.63
CA ASN A 14 4.89 -6.40 -7.37
C ASN A 14 4.49 -5.26 -6.43
N ALA A 15 4.34 -4.04 -6.96
CA ALA A 15 3.90 -2.91 -6.18
C ALA A 15 2.48 -3.08 -5.64
N PHE A 16 1.56 -3.66 -6.41
CA PHE A 16 0.21 -3.98 -5.95
C PHE A 16 0.19 -5.00 -4.82
N ALA A 17 1.04 -6.03 -4.89
CA ALA A 17 1.19 -7.01 -3.82
C ALA A 17 1.70 -6.34 -2.53
N MET A 18 2.82 -5.62 -2.59
CA MET A 18 3.40 -4.93 -1.43
C MET A 18 2.42 -3.93 -0.79
N LEU A 19 1.72 -3.14 -1.61
CA LEU A 19 0.73 -2.18 -1.14
C LEU A 19 -0.55 -2.87 -0.61
N GLY A 20 -0.83 -4.11 -1.01
CA GLY A 20 -1.89 -4.95 -0.45
C GLY A 20 -1.51 -5.44 0.94
N ASP A 21 -0.32 -6.01 1.09
CA ASP A 21 0.19 -6.54 2.35
C ASP A 21 0.20 -5.46 3.44
N VAL A 22 0.72 -4.27 3.12
CA VAL A 22 0.72 -3.13 4.06
C VAL A 22 -0.70 -2.70 4.43
N GLU A 23 -1.65 -2.72 3.49
CA GLU A 23 -3.04 -2.37 3.78
C GLU A 23 -3.71 -3.36 4.74
N ASP A 24 -3.38 -4.66 4.62
CA ASP A 24 -3.87 -5.71 5.51
C ASP A 24 -3.23 -5.63 6.90
N GLU A 25 -1.93 -5.36 6.99
CA GLU A 25 -1.24 -5.10 8.27
C GLU A 25 -1.87 -3.93 9.03
N LEU A 26 -2.13 -2.80 8.33
CA LEU A 26 -2.80 -1.62 8.90
C LEU A 26 -4.25 -1.87 9.33
N ARG A 27 -4.87 -2.99 8.92
CA ARG A 27 -6.19 -3.42 9.40
C ARG A 27 -6.08 -4.19 10.72
N SER A 28 -4.96 -4.89 10.94
CA SER A 28 -4.75 -5.83 12.04
C SER A 28 -4.10 -5.22 13.29
N ASP A 29 -3.64 -3.97 13.24
CA ASP A 29 -2.59 -3.47 14.15
C ASP A 29 -3.03 -3.02 15.56
N TRP A 30 -4.29 -3.24 15.95
CA TRP A 30 -4.77 -2.81 17.28
C TRP A 30 -4.88 -3.99 18.24
N ARG A 31 -4.04 -3.99 19.28
CA ARG A 31 -4.22 -4.87 20.44
C ARG A 31 -5.61 -4.66 21.04
N ASP A 32 -6.31 -5.76 21.33
CA ASP A 32 -7.59 -5.73 22.02
C ASP A 32 -7.48 -4.88 23.30
N GLY A 33 -8.34 -3.87 23.42
CA GLY A 33 -8.41 -2.97 24.57
C GLY A 33 -7.58 -1.69 24.49
N THR A 34 -6.74 -1.52 23.47
CA THR A 34 -6.03 -0.26 23.20
C THR A 34 -6.33 0.18 21.76
N GLY A 35 -7.44 0.88 21.57
CA GLY A 35 -7.76 1.49 20.28
C GLY A 35 -6.80 2.65 19.93
N PRO A 36 -6.79 3.09 18.67
CA PRO A 36 -5.98 4.23 18.26
C PRO A 36 -6.31 5.48 19.06
N SER A 37 -5.30 6.28 19.39
CA SER A 37 -5.54 7.69 19.69
C SER A 37 -6.16 8.38 18.45
N SER A 38 -6.83 9.52 18.65
CA SER A 38 -7.39 10.29 17.53
C SER A 38 -6.35 10.61 16.45
N ASP A 39 -5.11 10.89 16.85
CA ASP A 39 -4.01 11.19 15.95
C ASP A 39 -3.57 9.95 15.16
N GLN A 40 -3.49 8.78 15.82
CA GLN A 40 -3.17 7.52 15.15
C GLN A 40 -4.28 7.09 14.18
N ALA A 41 -5.55 7.27 14.55
CA ALA A 41 -6.67 7.01 13.67
C ALA A 41 -6.62 7.90 12.42
N GLN A 42 -6.24 9.16 12.58
CA GLN A 42 -6.07 10.09 11.46
C GLN A 42 -4.88 9.68 10.57
N ALA A 43 -3.73 9.39 11.16
CA ALA A 43 -2.56 8.92 10.42
C ALA A 43 -2.83 7.62 9.65
N LEU A 44 -3.60 6.69 10.23
CA LEU A 44 -4.03 5.47 9.54
C LEU A 44 -4.94 5.74 8.35
N ARG A 45 -5.87 6.70 8.48
CA ARG A 45 -6.72 7.11 7.35
C ARG A 45 -5.88 7.71 6.22
N GLU A 46 -4.91 8.56 6.56
CA GLU A 46 -4.00 9.16 5.58
C GLU A 46 -3.12 8.12 4.89
N ALA A 47 -2.56 7.17 5.64
CA ALA A 47 -1.78 6.07 5.08
C ALA A 47 -2.59 5.22 4.09
N ARG A 48 -3.82 4.85 4.44
CA ARG A 48 -4.73 4.12 3.53
C ARG A 48 -5.06 4.92 2.28
N GLN A 49 -5.30 6.22 2.43
CA GLN A 49 -5.56 7.10 1.29
C GLN A 49 -4.35 7.20 0.35
N ALA A 50 -3.14 7.29 0.89
CA ALA A 50 -1.90 7.31 0.10
C ALA A 50 -1.70 5.99 -0.67
N ILE A 51 -1.94 4.84 -0.03
CA ILE A 51 -1.89 3.52 -0.68
C ILE A 51 -2.87 3.46 -1.86
N ALA A 52 -4.12 3.89 -1.65
CA ALA A 52 -5.12 3.91 -2.71
C ALA A 52 -4.72 4.81 -3.89
N GLN A 53 -4.16 5.98 -3.61
CA GLN A 53 -3.64 6.89 -4.64
C GLN A 53 -2.47 6.27 -5.42
N ALA A 54 -1.55 5.59 -4.74
CA ALA A 54 -0.42 4.90 -5.38
C ALA A 54 -0.90 3.79 -6.32
N LYS A 55 -1.83 2.93 -5.87
CA LYS A 55 -2.45 1.89 -6.71
C LYS A 55 -3.13 2.49 -7.95
N ALA A 56 -3.88 3.57 -7.79
CA ALA A 56 -4.56 4.26 -8.89
C ALA A 56 -3.58 4.90 -9.89
N ALA A 57 -2.47 5.47 -9.42
CA ALA A 57 -1.43 6.03 -10.27
C ALA A 57 -0.75 4.95 -11.13
N LEU A 58 -0.45 3.80 -10.52
CA LEU A 58 0.11 2.63 -11.22
C LEU A 58 -0.87 2.06 -12.26
N ASP A 59 -2.17 1.98 -11.96
CA ASP A 59 -3.18 1.56 -12.93
C ASP A 59 -3.26 2.53 -14.11
N ARG A 60 -3.25 3.84 -13.84
CA ARG A 60 -3.27 4.86 -14.88
C ARG A 60 -2.04 4.81 -15.77
N ALA A 61 -0.86 4.54 -15.21
CA ALA A 61 0.38 4.40 -15.97
C ALA A 61 0.42 3.15 -16.86
N ALA A 62 -0.47 2.17 -16.62
CA ALA A 62 -0.59 0.96 -17.43
C ALA A 62 -1.57 1.08 -18.61
N ARG A 63 -2.28 2.21 -18.72
CA ARG A 63 -3.26 2.49 -19.77
C ARG A 63 -2.62 3.32 -20.88
#